data_AF-A0A2N0TNG7-F1
#
_entry.id   AF-A0A2N0TNG7-F1
#
_cell.length_a   1.000
_cell.length_b   1.000
_cell.length_c   1.000
_cell.angle_alpha   90.00
_cell.angle_beta   90.00
_cell.angle_gamma   90.00
#
_symmetry.space_group_name_H-M   'P 1'
#
loop_
_entity.id
_entity.type
_entity.pdbx_description
1 polymer ?
#
loop_
_entity_poly.entity_id
_entity_poly.type
_entity_poly.pdbx_seq_one_letter_code
_entity_poly.pdbx_strand_id
1 'polypeptide(L)'
;MRNIVIVVFILFSINVFGQKNRADNVIEMNSKFTLELQTEDSLTYTFKIVSKEPFTQEIEWSDGRKYLDSVSLKNQIQGILTRGKFGSRTSSILLIQNGLENSISYKLEIKVPQKRKLVKTSVVDLLTNVPSTELWPYMIEYVQFSNFTAAHELEEYVHKPQIDSSCIENKEYNIEYGNKLFIDHSALTINRLKSDKSFDLNELLQFEDSLKTEDVSLGHFWSLGEGIYPNSSDFTFGNPISYRRLECPYFDGTTNFFYTKEEKSVKVVSYGWKEFKKSGFPISENSDSEDKDLAFKEKYDFVLTQISKLLGEPISNVREDSGRRKTKWKSKTNMHAYLFNFSNINEIRLYIYKE
;
A
#
# COMPACT_ATOMS: atom_id res chain seq x y z
N MET A 1 -24.57 -67.11 -12.06
CA MET A 1 -23.50 -66.77 -11.10
C MET A 1 -22.29 -66.09 -11.74
N ARG A 2 -21.79 -66.53 -12.91
CA ARG A 2 -20.57 -65.97 -13.54
C ARG A 2 -20.63 -64.46 -13.88
N ASN A 3 -21.80 -63.91 -14.20
CA ASN A 3 -21.95 -62.49 -14.52
C ASN A 3 -22.00 -61.55 -13.30
N ILE A 4 -22.36 -62.07 -12.11
CA ILE A 4 -22.42 -61.26 -10.87
C ILE A 4 -21.01 -61.00 -10.33
N VAL A 5 -20.13 -61.99 -10.44
CA VAL A 5 -18.72 -61.88 -9.99
C VAL A 5 -17.97 -60.79 -10.78
N ILE A 6 -18.24 -60.66 -12.08
CA ILE A 6 -17.58 -59.65 -12.93
C ILE A 6 -18.02 -58.23 -12.55
N VAL A 7 -19.30 -58.02 -12.25
CA VAL A 7 -19.81 -56.69 -11.83
C VAL A 7 -19.26 -56.28 -10.46
N VAL A 8 -19.13 -57.23 -9.52
CA VAL A 8 -18.51 -56.96 -8.22
C VAL A 8 -17.02 -56.64 -8.37
N PHE A 9 -16.29 -57.31 -9.27
CA PHE A 9 -14.87 -57.03 -9.53
C PHE A 9 -14.66 -55.67 -10.22
N ILE A 10 -15.54 -55.28 -11.13
CA ILE A 10 -15.51 -53.94 -11.75
C ILE A 10 -15.81 -52.86 -10.70
N LEU A 11 -16.81 -53.05 -9.83
CA LEU A 11 -17.11 -52.10 -8.76
C LEU A 11 -16.00 -52.01 -7.70
N PHE A 12 -15.30 -53.11 -7.40
CA PHE A 12 -14.14 -53.08 -6.49
C PHE A 12 -12.93 -52.38 -7.11
N SER A 13 -12.65 -52.65 -8.38
CA SER A 13 -11.51 -52.02 -9.08
C SER A 13 -11.69 -50.51 -9.29
N ILE A 14 -12.93 -50.01 -9.42
CA ILE A 14 -13.21 -48.56 -9.45
C ILE A 14 -12.96 -47.90 -8.08
N ASN A 15 -13.21 -48.61 -6.97
CA ASN A 15 -12.94 -48.08 -5.63
C ASN A 15 -11.45 -48.14 -5.25
N VAL A 16 -10.71 -49.17 -5.70
CA VAL A 16 -9.27 -49.31 -5.40
C VAL A 16 -8.42 -48.31 -6.21
N PHE A 17 -8.84 -47.92 -7.42
CA PHE A 17 -8.14 -46.88 -8.21
C PHE A 17 -8.49 -45.44 -7.82
N GLY A 18 -9.51 -45.23 -6.96
CA GLY A 18 -9.96 -43.90 -6.50
C GLY A 18 -9.18 -43.34 -5.31
N GLN A 19 -8.51 -44.19 -4.52
CA GLN A 19 -7.62 -43.77 -3.43
C GLN A 19 -6.19 -43.63 -3.96
N LYS A 20 -5.98 -42.70 -4.87
CA LYS A 20 -4.63 -42.19 -5.12
C LYS A 20 -4.23 -41.47 -3.84
N ASN A 21 -3.43 -42.13 -2.98
CA ASN A 21 -2.88 -41.59 -1.74
C ASN A 21 -2.56 -40.11 -1.93
N ARG A 22 -3.42 -39.23 -1.41
CA ARG A 22 -3.11 -37.80 -1.37
C ARG A 22 -1.89 -37.70 -0.47
N ALA A 23 -0.86 -37.01 -0.93
CA ALA A 23 0.37 -36.85 -0.16
C ALA A 23 0.01 -36.36 1.25
N ASP A 24 0.62 -36.94 2.28
CA ASP A 24 0.36 -36.63 3.70
C ASP A 24 0.67 -35.17 4.07
N ASN A 25 1.17 -34.38 3.12
CA ASN A 25 1.63 -33.00 3.28
C ASN A 25 0.67 -31.96 2.66
N VAL A 26 -0.60 -32.32 2.49
CA VAL A 26 -1.62 -31.48 1.84
C VAL A 26 -2.58 -30.86 2.86
N ILE A 27 -2.80 -29.55 2.74
CA ILE A 27 -3.80 -28.79 3.49
C ILE A 27 -4.97 -28.47 2.58
N GLU A 28 -6.13 -29.05 2.88
CA GLU A 28 -7.36 -28.88 2.10
C GLU A 28 -8.07 -27.58 2.44
N MET A 29 -8.80 -27.03 1.46
CA MET A 29 -9.65 -25.86 1.68
C MET A 29 -10.62 -26.08 2.84
N ASN A 30 -10.88 -25.01 3.60
CA ASN A 30 -11.68 -25.01 4.83
C ASN A 30 -11.04 -25.84 5.96
N SER A 31 -9.75 -25.66 6.19
CA SER A 31 -9.01 -26.32 7.27
C SER A 31 -8.24 -25.33 8.13
N LYS A 32 -8.25 -25.55 9.44
CA LYS A 32 -7.26 -25.00 10.38
C LYS A 32 -6.22 -26.08 10.65
N PHE A 33 -4.96 -25.71 10.68
CA PHE A 33 -3.86 -26.67 10.77
C PHE A 33 -2.68 -26.13 11.57
N THR A 34 -1.88 -27.05 12.09
CA THR A 34 -0.59 -26.76 12.71
C THR A 34 0.48 -27.67 12.12
N LEU A 35 1.59 -27.07 11.71
CA LEU A 35 2.80 -27.76 11.29
C LEU A 35 3.81 -27.69 12.43
N GLU A 36 4.46 -28.80 12.76
CA GLU A 36 5.64 -28.82 13.63
C GLU A 36 6.89 -28.93 12.77
N LEU A 37 7.83 -28.01 12.96
CA LEU A 37 9.09 -27.97 12.21
C LEU A 37 10.23 -28.50 13.08
N GLN A 38 11.11 -29.28 12.46
CA GLN A 38 12.29 -29.86 13.08
C GLN A 38 13.52 -29.62 12.20
N THR A 39 14.63 -29.23 12.81
CA THR A 39 15.90 -28.96 12.14
C THR A 39 17.06 -29.57 12.94
N GLU A 40 18.08 -30.04 12.22
CA GLU A 40 19.35 -30.52 12.80
C GLU A 40 20.48 -29.50 12.61
N ASP A 41 20.38 -28.62 11.60
CA ASP A 41 21.44 -27.74 11.12
C ASP A 41 21.09 -26.25 11.21
N SER A 42 19.91 -25.91 11.74
CA SER A 42 19.32 -24.56 11.82
C SER A 42 19.02 -23.86 10.48
N LEU A 43 19.32 -24.50 9.35
CA LEU A 43 19.18 -23.92 8.01
C LEU A 43 18.05 -24.57 7.21
N THR A 44 17.85 -25.87 7.38
CA THR A 44 16.82 -26.64 6.68
C THR A 44 15.87 -27.28 7.68
N TYR A 45 14.59 -27.24 7.35
CA TYR A 45 13.54 -27.75 8.22
C TYR A 45 12.77 -28.86 7.52
N THR A 46 12.62 -29.97 8.23
CA THR A 46 11.58 -30.95 7.95
C THR A 46 10.32 -30.54 8.71
N PHE A 47 9.15 -30.94 8.23
CA PHE A 47 7.90 -30.63 8.90
C PHE A 47 6.97 -31.83 8.89
N LYS A 48 6.04 -31.84 9.85
CA LYS A 48 4.89 -32.74 9.89
C LYS A 48 3.63 -31.96 10.26
N ILE A 49 2.49 -32.38 9.73
CA ILE A 49 1.19 -31.85 10.15
C ILE A 49 0.82 -32.49 11.49
N VAL A 50 0.73 -31.70 12.55
CA VAL A 50 0.38 -32.20 13.91
C VAL A 50 -1.09 -32.03 14.24
N SER A 51 -1.75 -31.07 13.61
CA SER A 51 -3.20 -30.93 13.67
C SER A 51 -3.73 -30.47 12.32
N LYS A 52 -4.90 -30.99 11.96
CA LYS A 52 -5.69 -30.53 10.83
C LYS A 52 -7.15 -30.77 11.17
N GLU A 53 -7.90 -29.69 11.32
CA GLU A 53 -9.31 -29.71 11.70
C GLU A 53 -10.16 -28.92 10.70
N PRO A 54 -11.44 -29.29 10.48
CA PRO A 54 -12.33 -28.53 9.63
C PRO A 54 -12.51 -27.09 10.14
N PHE A 55 -12.43 -26.12 9.24
CA PHE A 55 -12.67 -24.71 9.50
C PHE A 55 -13.64 -24.15 8.46
N THR A 56 -14.91 -24.03 8.82
CA THR A 56 -15.98 -23.66 7.89
C THR A 56 -16.31 -22.17 7.86
N GLN A 57 -15.62 -21.37 8.66
CA GLN A 57 -15.88 -19.93 8.73
C GLN A 57 -15.23 -19.21 7.55
N GLU A 58 -15.93 -18.21 7.03
CA GLU A 58 -15.38 -17.25 6.08
C GLU A 58 -14.68 -16.13 6.85
N ILE A 59 -13.52 -15.69 6.34
CA ILE A 59 -12.71 -14.67 7.02
C ILE A 59 -12.83 -13.33 6.29
N GLU A 60 -13.27 -12.30 7.03
CA GLU A 60 -13.11 -10.91 6.59
C GLU A 60 -11.64 -10.51 6.74
N TRP A 61 -11.05 -10.00 5.65
CA TRP A 61 -9.61 -9.70 5.58
C TRP A 61 -9.12 -8.81 6.73
N SER A 62 -9.90 -7.77 7.09
CA SER A 62 -9.56 -6.83 8.16
C SER A 62 -9.37 -7.49 9.53
N ASP A 63 -9.97 -8.66 9.72
CA ASP A 63 -10.12 -9.32 11.00
C ASP A 63 -9.34 -10.64 11.08
N GLY A 64 -8.61 -11.02 10.04
CA GLY A 64 -8.01 -12.36 9.90
C GLY A 64 -7.17 -12.82 11.09
N ARG A 65 -6.53 -11.87 11.80
CA ARG A 65 -5.70 -12.17 12.98
C ARG A 65 -6.48 -12.79 14.15
N LYS A 66 -7.79 -12.51 14.29
CA LYS A 66 -8.59 -13.01 15.43
C LYS A 66 -8.81 -14.53 15.40
N TYR A 67 -8.54 -15.17 14.26
CA TYR A 67 -8.75 -16.61 14.06
C TYR A 67 -7.51 -17.44 14.36
N LEU A 68 -6.34 -16.80 14.48
CA LEU A 68 -5.11 -17.43 14.91
C LEU A 68 -5.04 -17.42 16.43
N ASP A 69 -4.54 -18.50 17.02
CA ASP A 69 -4.47 -18.64 18.46
C ASP A 69 -3.33 -17.75 18.99
N SER A 70 -3.54 -17.10 20.13
CA SER A 70 -2.54 -16.26 20.79
C SER A 70 -1.46 -17.05 21.54
N VAL A 71 -1.46 -18.38 21.41
CA VAL A 71 -0.57 -19.29 22.14
C VAL A 71 0.85 -19.18 21.57
N SER A 72 1.87 -19.29 22.43
CA SER A 72 3.27 -19.38 22.01
C SER A 72 3.46 -20.64 21.15
N LEU A 73 3.60 -20.45 19.83
CA LEU A 73 3.75 -21.50 18.83
C LEU A 73 5.20 -21.99 18.71
N LYS A 74 5.84 -22.38 19.82
CA LYS A 74 7.27 -22.74 19.80
C LYS A 74 7.53 -23.88 18.80
N ASN A 75 8.34 -23.60 17.78
CA ASN A 75 8.69 -24.51 16.68
C ASN A 75 7.50 -24.97 15.82
N GLN A 76 6.43 -24.17 15.78
CA GLN A 76 5.22 -24.49 15.04
C GLN A 76 4.83 -23.37 14.07
N ILE A 77 4.17 -23.76 12.99
CA ILE A 77 3.43 -22.85 12.12
C ILE A 77 1.97 -23.18 12.29
N GLN A 78 1.16 -22.18 12.66
CA GLN A 78 -0.28 -22.32 12.60
C GLN A 78 -0.80 -21.70 11.31
N GLY A 79 -1.85 -22.28 10.74
CA GLY A 79 -2.53 -21.65 9.63
C GLY A 79 -3.99 -22.04 9.46
N ILE A 80 -4.65 -21.28 8.60
CA ILE A 80 -6.03 -21.48 8.16
C ILE A 80 -6.07 -21.29 6.65
N LEU A 81 -6.54 -22.31 5.94
CA LEU A 81 -6.88 -22.21 4.53
C LEU A 81 -8.40 -22.20 4.40
N THR A 82 -8.98 -21.10 3.94
CA THR A 82 -10.45 -20.96 3.83
C THR A 82 -10.84 -19.96 2.73
N ARG A 83 -12.13 -19.62 2.67
CA ARG A 83 -12.66 -18.52 1.88
C ARG A 83 -12.52 -17.22 2.65
N GLY A 84 -12.08 -16.17 1.95
CA GLY A 84 -12.00 -14.82 2.48
C GLY A 84 -12.85 -13.84 1.66
N LYS A 85 -13.32 -12.78 2.31
CA LYS A 85 -13.97 -11.65 1.63
C LYS A 85 -13.04 -10.46 1.51
N PHE A 86 -13.08 -9.86 0.33
CA PHE A 86 -12.44 -8.58 0.03
C PHE A 86 -13.44 -7.69 -0.70
N GLY A 87 -14.13 -6.83 0.06
CA GLY A 87 -15.30 -6.11 -0.45
C GLY A 87 -16.42 -7.08 -0.83
N SER A 88 -16.91 -7.00 -2.07
CA SER A 88 -17.96 -7.90 -2.58
C SER A 88 -17.44 -9.22 -3.17
N ARG A 89 -16.12 -9.44 -3.22
CA ARG A 89 -15.52 -10.62 -3.86
C ARG A 89 -15.10 -11.67 -2.83
N THR A 90 -15.42 -12.92 -3.12
CA THR A 90 -14.92 -14.09 -2.37
C THR A 90 -13.66 -14.64 -3.03
N SER A 91 -12.62 -14.86 -2.23
CA SER A 91 -11.30 -15.34 -2.67
C SER A 91 -10.83 -16.50 -1.78
N SER A 92 -9.79 -17.22 -2.22
CA SER A 92 -9.09 -18.17 -1.34
C SER A 92 -8.08 -17.42 -0.50
N ILE A 93 -8.05 -17.69 0.80
CA ILE A 93 -7.14 -17.06 1.76
C ILE A 93 -6.38 -18.13 2.55
N LEU A 94 -5.07 -17.97 2.65
CA LEU A 94 -4.22 -18.72 3.55
C LEU A 94 -3.64 -17.75 4.58
N LEU A 95 -4.14 -17.82 5.81
CA LEU A 95 -3.53 -17.15 6.96
C LEU A 95 -2.55 -18.09 7.63
N ILE A 96 -1.35 -17.62 7.92
CA ILE A 96 -0.29 -18.44 8.52
C ILE A 96 0.53 -17.59 9.48
N GLN A 97 0.98 -18.19 10.57
CA GLN A 97 1.83 -17.55 11.57
C GLN A 97 2.95 -18.49 11.96
N ASN A 98 4.17 -17.98 11.84
CA ASN A 98 5.39 -18.67 12.25
C ASN A 98 5.66 -18.41 13.74
N GLY A 99 5.83 -19.47 14.53
CA GLY A 99 6.23 -19.39 15.93
C GLY A 99 7.65 -19.89 16.23
N LEU A 100 8.46 -20.11 15.20
CA LEU A 100 9.90 -20.31 15.36
C LEU A 100 10.58 -19.00 15.79
N GLU A 101 11.74 -19.11 16.41
CA GLU A 101 12.53 -17.93 16.80
C GLU A 101 13.04 -17.15 15.57
N ASN A 102 13.31 -17.87 14.48
CA ASN A 102 13.81 -17.30 13.23
C ASN A 102 12.73 -17.22 12.15
N SER A 103 12.87 -16.23 11.27
CA SER A 103 12.09 -16.16 10.03
C SER A 103 12.39 -17.36 9.13
N ILE A 104 11.38 -17.82 8.39
CA ILE A 104 11.50 -19.00 7.53
C ILE A 104 11.01 -18.73 6.10
N SER A 105 11.77 -19.24 5.14
CA SER A 105 11.36 -19.33 3.74
C SER A 105 10.72 -20.68 3.49
N TYR A 106 9.81 -20.74 2.51
CA TYR A 106 9.15 -21.98 2.12
C TYR A 106 8.73 -21.93 0.66
N LYS A 107 8.35 -23.09 0.12
CA LYS A 107 7.71 -23.20 -1.19
C LYS A 107 6.28 -23.68 -1.01
N LEU A 108 5.39 -23.07 -1.80
CA LEU A 108 3.98 -23.40 -1.82
C LEU A 108 3.53 -23.75 -3.23
N GLU A 109 2.82 -24.86 -3.34
CA GLU A 109 2.14 -25.26 -4.56
C GLU A 109 0.63 -25.35 -4.30
N ILE A 110 -0.17 -24.92 -5.26
CA ILE A 110 -1.63 -24.87 -5.14
C ILE A 110 -2.30 -25.77 -6.18
N LYS A 111 -3.42 -26.37 -5.78
CA LYS A 111 -4.29 -27.10 -6.70
C LYS A 111 -5.47 -26.23 -7.10
N VAL A 112 -5.53 -25.85 -8.38
CA VAL A 112 -6.67 -25.15 -8.98
C VAL A 112 -7.60 -26.15 -9.65
N PRO A 113 -8.94 -26.09 -9.48
CA PRO A 113 -9.87 -27.09 -10.00
C PRO A 113 -9.71 -27.40 -11.49
N GLN A 114 -9.46 -26.38 -12.31
CA GLN A 114 -9.35 -26.51 -13.77
C GLN A 114 -7.97 -27.00 -14.25
N LYS A 115 -6.96 -27.05 -13.38
CA LYS A 115 -5.58 -27.41 -13.74
C LYS A 115 -5.30 -28.84 -13.33
N ARG A 116 -4.75 -29.66 -14.24
CA ARG A 116 -4.41 -31.06 -13.93
C ARG A 116 -3.28 -31.17 -12.91
N LYS A 117 -2.23 -30.36 -13.06
CA LYS A 117 -1.03 -30.33 -12.21
C LYS A 117 -1.12 -29.22 -11.16
N LEU A 118 -0.34 -29.36 -10.09
CA LEU A 118 -0.08 -28.30 -9.13
C LEU A 118 0.60 -27.11 -9.81
N VAL A 119 0.31 -25.93 -9.29
CA VAL A 119 0.87 -24.66 -9.76
C VAL A 119 1.71 -24.08 -8.63
N LYS A 120 2.97 -23.74 -8.93
CA LYS A 120 3.82 -23.01 -7.98
C LYS A 120 3.28 -21.59 -7.80
N THR A 121 3.25 -21.12 -6.57
CA THR A 121 2.93 -19.72 -6.26
C THR A 121 4.14 -19.06 -5.63
N SER A 122 4.27 -17.76 -5.84
CA SER A 122 5.16 -16.95 -5.03
C SER A 122 4.58 -16.86 -3.62
N VAL A 123 5.46 -16.86 -2.63
CA VAL A 123 5.12 -16.66 -1.22
C VAL A 123 6.10 -15.67 -0.61
N VAL A 124 5.69 -15.05 0.49
CA VAL A 124 6.56 -14.21 1.30
C VAL A 124 7.12 -15.03 2.47
N ASP A 125 8.36 -14.73 2.88
CA ASP A 125 8.96 -15.33 4.06
C ASP A 125 8.10 -15.08 5.31
N LEU A 126 8.04 -16.07 6.20
CA LEU A 126 7.26 -15.98 7.42
C LEU A 126 8.10 -15.40 8.54
N LEU A 127 7.84 -14.13 8.86
CA LEU A 127 8.48 -13.46 9.98
C LEU A 127 8.03 -14.04 11.32
N THR A 128 8.96 -14.08 12.28
CA THR A 128 8.73 -14.59 13.63
C THR A 128 7.54 -13.90 14.31
N ASN A 129 6.54 -14.70 14.69
CA ASN A 129 5.31 -14.30 15.37
C ASN A 129 4.45 -13.25 14.62
N VAL A 130 4.67 -13.04 13.33
CA VAL A 130 3.86 -12.14 12.51
C VAL A 130 2.90 -12.96 11.64
N PRO A 131 1.57 -12.77 11.78
CA PRO A 131 0.62 -13.33 10.85
C PRO A 131 0.88 -12.82 9.42
N SER A 132 1.08 -13.75 8.51
CA SER A 132 1.21 -13.52 7.08
C SER A 132 -0.04 -14.02 6.38
N THR A 133 -0.32 -13.47 5.19
CA THR A 133 -1.51 -13.88 4.46
C THR A 133 -1.26 -13.92 2.96
N GLU A 134 -1.61 -15.06 2.37
CA GLU A 134 -1.60 -15.28 0.93
C GLU A 134 -3.03 -15.25 0.40
N LEU A 135 -3.23 -14.55 -0.72
CA LEU A 135 -4.53 -14.39 -1.37
C LEU A 135 -4.48 -14.84 -2.82
N TRP A 136 -5.46 -15.65 -3.22
CA TRP A 136 -5.68 -15.98 -4.62
C TRP A 136 -7.06 -15.48 -5.07
N PRO A 137 -7.15 -14.72 -6.19
CA PRO A 137 -8.40 -14.15 -6.69
C PRO A 137 -9.35 -15.21 -7.30
N TYR A 138 -9.07 -16.48 -7.06
CA TYR A 138 -9.82 -17.63 -7.54
C TYR A 138 -9.85 -18.74 -6.46
N MET A 139 -10.77 -19.68 -6.62
CA MET A 139 -10.90 -20.83 -5.73
C MET A 139 -9.80 -21.85 -5.95
N ILE A 140 -9.18 -22.32 -4.86
CA ILE A 140 -8.24 -23.45 -4.86
C ILE A 140 -8.83 -24.62 -4.06
N GLU A 141 -8.35 -25.83 -4.34
CA GLU A 141 -8.80 -27.05 -3.67
C GLU A 141 -7.95 -27.35 -2.42
N TYR A 142 -6.64 -27.19 -2.55
CA TYR A 142 -5.68 -27.43 -1.48
C TYR A 142 -4.34 -26.76 -1.77
N VAL A 143 -3.51 -26.66 -0.74
CA VAL A 143 -2.10 -26.25 -0.84
C VAL A 143 -1.16 -27.36 -0.38
N GLN A 144 0.06 -27.32 -0.87
CA GLN A 144 1.14 -28.23 -0.49
C GLN A 144 2.41 -27.43 -0.17
N PHE A 145 2.87 -27.57 1.07
CA PHE A 145 4.11 -26.94 1.55
C PHE A 145 5.32 -27.82 1.23
N SER A 146 6.46 -27.19 0.98
CA SER A 146 7.74 -27.87 0.79
C SER A 146 8.92 -26.94 1.06
N ASN A 147 10.11 -27.52 1.22
CA ASN A 147 11.39 -26.81 1.30
C ASN A 147 11.40 -25.64 2.31
N PHE A 148 11.03 -25.92 3.56
CA PHE A 148 11.24 -24.94 4.62
C PHE A 148 12.74 -24.77 4.89
N THR A 149 13.20 -23.53 4.87
CA THR A 149 14.58 -23.16 5.20
C THR A 149 14.55 -21.95 6.12
N ALA A 150 15.65 -21.70 6.84
CA ALA A 150 15.86 -20.40 7.46
C ALA A 150 15.72 -19.37 6.34
N ALA A 151 14.89 -18.35 6.57
CA ALA A 151 14.93 -17.19 5.69
C ALA A 151 16.33 -16.63 5.78
N HIS A 152 16.87 -16.15 4.65
CA HIS A 152 18.00 -15.26 4.76
C HIS A 152 17.56 -14.16 5.74
N GLU A 153 18.37 -13.90 6.78
CA GLU A 153 18.25 -12.62 7.45
C GLU A 153 18.17 -11.63 6.32
N LEU A 154 17.05 -10.89 6.25
CA LEU A 154 17.02 -9.72 5.41
C LEU A 154 18.19 -8.91 5.97
N GLU A 155 19.38 -9.02 5.35
CA GLU A 155 20.38 -7.97 5.37
C GLU A 155 19.52 -6.79 5.06
N GLU A 156 19.26 -6.02 6.11
CA GLU A 156 18.15 -5.10 6.20
C GLU A 156 18.14 -4.39 4.85
N TYR A 157 17.20 -4.77 3.96
CA TYR A 157 17.08 -4.12 2.68
C TYR A 157 16.35 -2.82 3.00
N VAL A 158 16.95 -2.04 3.90
CA VAL A 158 17.32 -0.66 3.64
C VAL A 158 17.77 -0.68 2.18
N HIS A 159 16.79 -0.52 1.30
CA HIS A 159 16.97 0.41 0.22
C HIS A 159 17.74 1.53 0.89
N LYS A 160 19.06 1.62 0.65
CA LYS A 160 19.77 2.84 0.93
C LYS A 160 19.16 3.71 -0.16
N PRO A 161 18.09 4.52 0.12
CA PRO A 161 17.86 5.61 -0.81
C PRO A 161 19.22 6.27 -0.90
N GLN A 162 19.68 6.53 -2.11
CA GLN A 162 20.85 7.39 -2.24
C GLN A 162 20.54 8.60 -1.37
N ILE A 163 21.34 8.72 -0.31
CA ILE A 163 21.17 9.72 0.73
C ILE A 163 21.33 11.03 -0.03
N ASP A 164 20.26 11.79 -0.16
CA ASP A 164 20.41 13.17 -0.56
C ASP A 164 20.82 13.98 0.68
N SER A 165 22.07 13.80 1.12
CA SER A 165 22.69 14.67 2.13
C SER A 165 22.79 16.10 1.61
N SER A 166 22.61 16.32 0.31
CA SER A 166 22.57 17.65 -0.27
C SER A 166 21.36 18.46 0.21
N CYS A 167 20.25 17.89 0.69
CA CYS A 167 19.18 18.73 1.25
C CYS A 167 19.67 19.54 2.48
N ILE A 168 20.39 18.88 3.39
CA ILE A 168 20.90 19.55 4.59
C ILE A 168 22.14 20.41 4.26
N GLU A 169 22.94 20.01 3.27
CA GLU A 169 24.16 20.72 2.86
C GLU A 169 23.89 21.88 1.88
N ASN A 170 22.81 21.81 1.11
CA ASN A 170 22.41 22.79 0.11
C ASN A 170 21.49 23.84 0.76
N LYS A 171 22.10 24.95 1.16
CA LYS A 171 21.43 26.09 1.78
C LYS A 171 20.39 26.77 0.88
N GLU A 172 20.37 26.46 -0.42
CA GLU A 172 19.45 27.07 -1.39
C GLU A 172 18.02 26.50 -1.28
N TYR A 173 17.84 25.24 -0.86
CA TYR A 173 16.54 24.58 -0.77
C TYR A 173 15.90 24.67 0.63
N ASN A 174 16.00 25.84 1.27
CA ASN A 174 15.43 26.06 2.60
C ASN A 174 13.91 26.37 2.57
N ILE A 175 13.28 26.44 3.74
CA ILE A 175 11.84 26.73 3.91
C ILE A 175 11.43 28.07 3.26
N GLU A 176 12.27 29.09 3.30
CA GLU A 176 11.97 30.41 2.72
C GLU A 176 11.91 30.32 1.18
N TYR A 177 12.86 29.62 0.57
CA TYR A 177 12.83 29.34 -0.86
C TYR A 177 11.59 28.54 -1.26
N GLY A 178 11.27 27.47 -0.53
CA GLY A 178 10.06 26.67 -0.74
C GLY A 178 8.77 27.50 -0.63
N ASN A 179 8.70 28.40 0.36
CA ASN A 179 7.58 29.32 0.53
C ASN A 179 7.44 30.29 -0.66
N LYS A 180 8.54 30.88 -1.13
CA LYS A 180 8.54 31.75 -2.30
C LYS A 180 8.06 31.00 -3.54
N LEU A 181 8.60 29.82 -3.78
CA LEU A 181 8.23 28.97 -4.89
C LEU A 181 6.74 28.59 -4.86
N PHE A 182 6.22 28.26 -3.67
CA PHE A 182 4.80 27.99 -3.48
C PHE A 182 3.92 29.21 -3.83
N ILE A 183 4.31 30.41 -3.41
CA ILE A 183 3.57 31.64 -3.72
C ILE A 183 3.48 31.83 -5.24
N ASP A 184 4.62 31.77 -5.94
CA ASP A 184 4.69 32.00 -7.38
C ASP A 184 3.88 30.94 -8.14
N HIS A 185 4.07 29.66 -7.79
CA HIS A 185 3.43 28.55 -8.49
C HIS A 185 1.91 28.46 -8.21
N SER A 186 1.47 28.73 -6.98
CA SER A 186 0.04 28.72 -6.63
C SER A 186 -0.70 29.89 -7.28
N ALA A 187 -0.07 31.07 -7.37
CA ALA A 187 -0.62 32.21 -8.09
C ALA A 187 -0.75 31.90 -9.60
N LEU A 188 0.29 31.33 -10.22
CA LEU A 188 0.24 30.89 -11.62
C LEU A 188 -0.90 29.88 -11.84
N THR A 189 -0.95 28.84 -11.02
CA THR A 189 -1.96 27.78 -11.05
C THR A 189 -3.38 28.37 -10.98
N ILE A 190 -3.65 29.22 -9.99
CA ILE A 190 -4.98 29.80 -9.79
C ILE A 190 -5.35 30.73 -10.94
N ASN A 191 -4.41 31.54 -11.43
CA ASN A 191 -4.67 32.46 -12.55
C ASN A 191 -4.96 31.69 -13.85
N ARG A 192 -4.23 30.60 -14.11
CA ARG A 192 -4.44 29.75 -15.29
C ARG A 192 -5.73 28.96 -15.22
N LEU A 193 -6.05 28.37 -14.07
CA LEU A 193 -7.34 27.70 -13.86
C LEU A 193 -8.52 28.69 -13.97
N LYS A 194 -8.37 29.92 -13.47
CA LYS A 194 -9.40 30.97 -13.60
C LYS A 194 -9.66 31.34 -15.06
N SER A 195 -8.62 31.36 -15.89
CA SER A 195 -8.71 31.72 -17.31
C SER A 195 -9.69 30.81 -18.07
N ASP A 196 -10.40 31.38 -19.04
CA ASP A 196 -11.33 30.62 -19.90
C ASP A 196 -10.61 29.79 -20.98
N LYS A 197 -9.28 29.94 -21.10
CA LYS A 197 -8.44 29.10 -21.97
C LYS A 197 -8.04 27.81 -21.24
N SER A 198 -7.92 26.73 -21.99
CA SER A 198 -7.41 25.44 -21.50
C SER A 198 -6.03 25.63 -20.85
N PHE A 199 -5.89 25.25 -19.59
CA PHE A 199 -4.61 25.22 -18.90
C PHE A 199 -3.77 24.05 -19.44
N ASP A 200 -2.84 24.34 -20.34
CA ASP A 200 -1.96 23.33 -20.94
C ASP A 200 -0.93 22.82 -19.92
N LEU A 201 -0.82 21.50 -19.81
CA LEU A 201 0.18 20.82 -19.00
C LEU A 201 1.60 21.27 -19.34
N ASN A 202 1.93 21.51 -20.61
CA ASN A 202 3.29 21.89 -21.03
C ASN A 202 3.77 23.17 -20.35
N GLU A 203 2.87 24.11 -20.00
CA GLU A 203 3.24 25.32 -19.29
C GLU A 203 3.77 25.03 -17.88
N LEU A 204 3.14 24.09 -17.17
CA LEU A 204 3.59 23.65 -15.85
C LEU A 204 4.87 22.83 -15.94
N LEU A 205 5.01 21.98 -16.96
CA LEU A 205 6.24 21.21 -17.17
C LEU A 205 7.43 22.14 -17.44
N GLN A 206 7.25 23.19 -18.26
CA GLN A 206 8.30 24.19 -18.49
C GLN A 206 8.68 24.94 -17.20
N PHE A 207 7.72 25.22 -16.32
CA PHE A 207 7.99 25.81 -15.02
C PHE A 207 8.86 24.88 -14.16
N GLU A 208 8.49 23.61 -14.05
CA GLU A 208 9.24 22.60 -13.29
C GLU A 208 10.64 22.33 -13.89
N ASP A 209 10.76 22.27 -15.22
CA ASP A 209 12.03 22.14 -15.93
C ASP A 209 12.96 23.33 -15.67
N SER A 210 12.41 24.56 -15.60
CA SER A 210 13.19 25.76 -15.29
C SER A 210 13.80 25.74 -13.88
N LEU A 211 13.14 25.02 -12.96
CA LEU A 211 13.58 24.81 -11.59
C LEU A 211 14.46 23.57 -11.43
N LYS A 212 14.60 22.75 -12.50
CA LYS A 212 15.31 21.48 -12.49
C LYS A 212 14.81 20.53 -11.40
N THR A 213 13.50 20.52 -11.15
CA THR A 213 12.89 19.61 -10.18
C THR A 213 12.96 18.16 -10.66
N GLU A 214 13.07 17.23 -9.71
CA GLU A 214 13.12 15.79 -9.99
C GLU A 214 11.72 15.26 -10.35
N ASP A 215 11.57 14.59 -11.50
CA ASP A 215 10.35 13.85 -11.85
C ASP A 215 10.27 12.55 -11.04
N VAL A 216 9.21 12.42 -10.25
CA VAL A 216 8.92 11.27 -9.38
C VAL A 216 7.57 10.64 -9.72
N SER A 217 7.14 10.76 -10.98
CA SER A 217 5.89 10.19 -11.48
C SER A 217 5.86 8.66 -11.36
N LEU A 218 4.73 8.11 -10.91
CA LEU A 218 4.58 6.66 -10.67
C LEU A 218 4.48 5.81 -11.95
N GLY A 219 4.33 6.44 -13.12
CA GLY A 219 4.14 5.74 -14.39
C GLY A 219 2.78 5.05 -14.56
N HIS A 220 1.88 5.14 -13.57
CA HIS A 220 0.51 4.62 -13.61
C HIS A 220 -0.48 5.62 -13.00
N PHE A 221 -1.76 5.46 -13.35
CA PHE A 221 -2.82 6.32 -12.84
C PHE A 221 -3.13 6.03 -11.37
N TRP A 222 -3.23 7.09 -10.58
CA TRP A 222 -3.75 7.07 -9.22
C TRP A 222 -4.82 8.16 -9.10
N SER A 223 -5.97 7.81 -8.51
CA SER A 223 -7.16 8.66 -8.52
C SER A 223 -7.20 9.63 -7.34
N LEU A 224 -7.90 10.75 -7.53
CA LEU A 224 -8.38 11.61 -6.44
C LEU A 224 -9.69 11.04 -5.91
N GLY A 225 -9.89 11.08 -4.58
CA GLY A 225 -11.19 10.72 -4.01
C GLY A 225 -12.25 11.74 -4.39
N GLU A 226 -13.48 11.29 -4.66
CA GLU A 226 -14.62 12.14 -5.05
C GLU A 226 -14.91 13.25 -4.03
N GLY A 227 -14.66 12.99 -2.74
CA GLY A 227 -14.80 13.99 -1.69
C GLY A 227 -13.75 15.12 -1.71
N ILE A 228 -12.70 14.99 -2.53
CA ILE A 228 -11.68 16.01 -2.76
C ILE A 228 -11.93 16.71 -4.09
N TYR A 229 -12.09 15.92 -5.15
CA TYR A 229 -12.41 16.40 -6.49
C TYR A 229 -13.52 15.51 -7.07
N PRO A 230 -14.74 16.02 -7.25
CA PRO A 230 -15.88 15.20 -7.67
C PRO A 230 -15.82 14.78 -9.14
N ASN A 231 -15.00 15.43 -9.97
CA ASN A 231 -14.94 15.20 -11.41
C ASN A 231 -16.33 15.22 -12.08
N SER A 232 -17.14 16.25 -11.81
CA SER A 232 -18.53 16.34 -12.29
C SER A 232 -18.69 16.28 -13.81
N SER A 233 -17.62 16.60 -14.57
CA SER A 233 -17.58 16.55 -16.03
C SER A 233 -17.06 15.22 -16.59
N ASP A 234 -16.82 14.22 -15.72
CA ASP A 234 -16.36 12.87 -16.07
C ASP A 234 -15.13 12.83 -17.00
N PHE A 235 -14.13 13.66 -16.67
CA PHE A 235 -12.90 13.72 -17.46
C PHE A 235 -12.13 12.40 -17.38
N THR A 236 -11.64 11.94 -18.54
CA THR A 236 -10.67 10.84 -18.60
C THR A 236 -9.27 11.37 -18.35
N PHE A 237 -8.68 11.01 -17.20
CA PHE A 237 -7.34 11.42 -16.82
C PHE A 237 -6.24 10.58 -17.46
N GLY A 238 -5.09 11.22 -17.72
CA GLY A 238 -3.82 10.53 -17.95
C GLY A 238 -3.15 10.13 -16.63
N ASN A 239 -1.98 9.49 -16.71
CA ASN A 239 -1.15 9.25 -15.52
C ASN A 239 -0.68 10.60 -14.96
N PRO A 240 -0.97 10.94 -13.69
CA PRO A 240 -0.54 12.20 -13.11
C PRO A 240 0.98 12.34 -13.19
N ILE A 241 1.46 13.56 -13.46
CA ILE A 241 2.88 13.88 -13.43
C ILE A 241 3.20 14.49 -12.06
N SER A 242 4.28 14.03 -11.45
CA SER A 242 4.67 14.39 -10.09
C SER A 242 6.10 14.88 -10.06
N TYR A 243 6.33 16.04 -9.47
CA TYR A 243 7.68 16.59 -9.26
C TYR A 243 7.98 16.73 -7.78
N ARG A 244 9.20 16.37 -7.40
CA ARG A 244 9.70 16.50 -6.03
C ARG A 244 10.28 17.89 -5.80
N ARG A 245 9.99 18.47 -4.64
CA ARG A 245 10.46 19.80 -4.21
C ARG A 245 10.93 19.71 -2.76
N LEU A 246 12.23 19.68 -2.55
CA LEU A 246 12.80 19.62 -1.21
C LEU A 246 12.72 20.99 -0.52
N GLU A 247 12.31 20.99 0.75
CA GLU A 247 12.37 22.17 1.61
C GLU A 247 12.98 21.79 2.96
N CYS A 248 14.28 21.97 3.02
CA CYS A 248 15.12 21.47 4.08
C CYS A 248 14.99 22.33 5.35
N PRO A 249 15.09 21.72 6.55
CA PRO A 249 15.40 20.31 6.78
C PRO A 249 14.16 19.39 6.90
N TYR A 250 12.93 19.94 6.88
CA TYR A 250 11.75 19.22 7.37
C TYR A 250 10.84 18.61 6.31
N PHE A 251 10.82 19.13 5.08
CA PHE A 251 9.80 18.77 4.10
C PHE A 251 10.38 18.09 2.86
N ASP A 252 9.84 16.91 2.57
CA ASP A 252 9.88 16.30 1.25
C ASP A 252 8.61 16.71 0.51
N GLY A 253 8.69 17.79 -0.27
CA GLY A 253 7.57 18.35 -0.99
C GLY A 253 7.31 17.62 -2.31
N THR A 254 6.05 17.64 -2.75
CA THR A 254 5.64 17.12 -4.06
C THR A 254 4.59 18.02 -4.69
N THR A 255 4.67 18.21 -6.00
CA THR A 255 3.63 18.84 -6.81
C THR A 255 3.10 17.80 -7.78
N ASN A 256 1.78 17.64 -7.88
CA ASN A 256 1.17 16.70 -8.83
C ASN A 256 0.18 17.39 -9.75
N PHE A 257 0.24 17.05 -11.03
CA PHE A 257 -0.61 17.56 -12.10
C PHE A 257 -1.57 16.49 -12.60
N PHE A 258 -2.87 16.71 -12.43
CA PHE A 258 -3.92 15.86 -12.98
C PHE A 258 -4.49 16.50 -14.23
N TYR A 259 -4.34 15.82 -15.36
CA TYR A 259 -4.68 16.35 -16.66
C TYR A 259 -5.47 15.35 -17.51
N THR A 260 -6.27 15.89 -18.42
CA THR A 260 -7.04 15.10 -19.39
C THR A 260 -6.13 14.36 -20.36
N LYS A 261 -6.42 13.08 -20.62
CA LYS A 261 -5.54 12.21 -21.41
C LYS A 261 -5.28 12.74 -22.82
N GLU A 262 -6.33 13.27 -23.46
CA GLU A 262 -6.34 13.71 -24.85
C GLU A 262 -5.82 15.15 -25.01
N GLU A 263 -6.50 16.12 -24.39
CA GLU A 263 -6.18 17.54 -24.55
C GLU A 263 -4.97 18.01 -23.75
N LYS A 264 -4.47 17.17 -22.83
CA LYS A 264 -3.43 17.54 -21.85
C LYS A 264 -3.79 18.77 -21.02
N SER A 265 -5.09 19.06 -20.87
CA SER A 265 -5.57 20.16 -20.04
C SER A 265 -5.53 19.76 -18.56
N VAL A 266 -4.81 20.54 -17.76
CA VAL A 266 -4.73 20.39 -16.30
C VAL A 266 -6.06 20.76 -15.66
N LYS A 267 -6.59 19.86 -14.82
CA LYS A 267 -7.85 20.06 -14.08
C LYS A 267 -7.62 20.23 -12.59
N VAL A 268 -6.60 19.56 -12.03
CA VAL A 268 -6.25 19.66 -10.62
C VAL A 268 -4.73 19.78 -10.48
N VAL A 269 -4.29 20.70 -9.63
CA VAL A 269 -2.91 20.75 -9.14
C VAL A 269 -2.94 20.46 -7.66
N SER A 270 -2.07 19.57 -7.21
CA SER A 270 -1.92 19.27 -5.79
C SER A 270 -0.51 19.53 -5.30
N TYR A 271 -0.40 19.90 -4.03
CA TYR A 271 0.86 20.14 -3.33
C TYR A 271 0.86 19.28 -2.08
N GLY A 272 1.93 18.54 -1.86
CA GLY A 272 2.13 17.71 -0.69
C GLY A 272 3.39 18.11 0.03
N TRP A 273 3.36 18.13 1.35
CA TRP A 273 4.53 18.20 2.21
C TRP A 273 4.45 17.05 3.19
N LYS A 274 5.42 16.14 3.14
CA LYS A 274 5.58 15.06 4.13
C LYS A 274 6.92 15.24 4.83
N GLU A 275 7.07 14.62 5.98
CA GLU A 275 8.34 14.64 6.71
C GLU A 275 9.49 14.15 5.83
N PHE A 276 10.54 14.98 5.72
CA PHE A 276 11.79 14.58 5.11
C PHE A 276 12.47 13.54 6.00
N LYS A 277 12.69 12.34 5.45
CA LYS A 277 13.35 11.24 6.15
C LYS A 277 14.73 11.00 5.56
N LYS A 278 15.78 11.23 6.34
CA LYS A 278 17.15 10.90 5.95
C LYS A 278 17.36 9.39 6.05
N SER A 279 17.17 8.68 4.93
CA SER A 279 17.48 7.25 4.75
C SER A 279 17.17 6.33 5.94
N GLY A 280 15.96 5.75 5.99
CA GLY A 280 15.63 4.62 6.87
C GLY A 280 15.54 4.93 8.37
N PHE A 281 16.16 6.01 8.85
CA PHE A 281 16.11 6.46 10.22
C PHE A 281 15.52 7.88 10.29
N PRO A 282 14.75 8.21 11.33
CA PRO A 282 14.46 9.61 11.65
C PRO A 282 15.77 10.40 11.60
N ILE A 283 15.72 11.65 11.13
CA ILE A 283 16.83 12.59 11.32
C ILE A 283 17.24 12.46 12.79
N SER A 284 18.54 12.24 13.02
CA SER A 284 19.18 12.09 14.33
C SER A 284 18.44 12.86 15.41
N GLU A 285 18.30 12.24 16.58
CA GLU A 285 17.64 12.65 17.84
C GLU A 285 17.94 14.08 18.37
N ASN A 286 18.57 14.95 17.58
CA ASN A 286 18.93 16.32 17.88
C ASN A 286 18.15 17.39 17.09
N SER A 287 17.19 17.03 16.22
CA SER A 287 16.10 17.97 15.87
C SER A 287 14.93 17.63 16.76
N ASP A 288 14.72 18.39 17.83
CA ASP A 288 13.65 18.15 18.80
C ASP A 288 12.32 17.96 18.07
N SER A 289 11.54 16.95 18.45
CA SER A 289 10.22 16.68 17.85
C SER A 289 9.31 17.92 17.85
N GLU A 290 9.52 18.82 18.81
CA GLU A 290 8.86 20.11 18.93
C GLU A 290 9.14 21.05 17.74
N ASP A 291 10.38 21.15 17.27
CA ASP A 291 10.76 22.02 16.14
C ASP A 291 10.11 21.55 14.83
N LYS A 292 10.01 20.24 14.64
CA LYS A 292 9.34 19.64 13.48
C LYS A 292 7.84 19.90 13.51
N ASP A 293 7.21 19.61 14.64
CA ASP A 293 5.76 19.79 14.78
C ASP A 293 5.39 21.28 14.65
N LEU A 294 6.24 22.18 15.16
CA LEU A 294 6.14 23.61 14.95
C LEU A 294 6.28 23.96 13.46
N ALA A 295 7.28 23.44 12.76
CA ALA A 295 7.47 23.70 11.34
C ALA A 295 6.26 23.26 10.49
N PHE A 296 5.67 22.09 10.76
CA PHE A 296 4.47 21.64 10.06
C PHE A 296 3.25 22.51 10.37
N LYS A 297 3.11 22.97 11.62
CA LYS A 297 2.06 23.93 11.99
C LYS A 297 2.23 25.25 11.25
N GLU A 298 3.44 25.81 11.25
CA GLU A 298 3.76 27.06 10.55
C GLU A 298 3.57 26.93 9.04
N LYS A 299 3.99 25.81 8.45
CA LYS A 299 3.74 25.52 7.03
C LYS A 299 2.26 25.49 6.70
N TYR A 300 1.44 24.84 7.53
CA TYR A 300 0.00 24.82 7.34
C TYR A 300 -0.59 26.23 7.39
N ASP A 301 -0.26 27.00 8.41
CA ASP A 301 -0.80 28.35 8.60
C ASP A 301 -0.30 29.32 7.51
N PHE A 302 0.93 29.13 7.01
CA PHE A 302 1.44 29.81 5.84
C PHE A 302 0.61 29.49 4.59
N VAL A 303 0.41 28.21 4.26
CA VAL A 303 -0.36 27.78 3.09
C VAL A 303 -1.81 28.28 3.19
N LEU A 304 -2.43 28.13 4.36
CA LEU A 304 -3.75 28.67 4.68
C LEU A 304 -3.83 30.16 4.35
N THR A 305 -2.86 30.94 4.83
CA THR A 305 -2.80 32.39 4.64
C THR A 305 -2.68 32.77 3.16
N GLN A 306 -1.76 32.12 2.42
CA GLN A 306 -1.55 32.45 1.01
C GLN A 306 -2.75 32.07 0.14
N ILE A 307 -3.36 30.91 0.37
CA ILE A 307 -4.56 30.51 -0.36
C ILE A 307 -5.74 31.42 -0.04
N SER A 308 -5.90 31.84 1.22
CA SER A 308 -6.94 32.82 1.58
C SER A 308 -6.72 34.19 0.92
N LYS A 309 -5.47 34.64 0.71
CA LYS A 309 -5.21 35.86 -0.09
C LYS A 309 -5.67 35.72 -1.54
N LEU A 310 -5.54 34.53 -2.13
CA LEU A 310 -5.84 34.29 -3.55
C LEU A 310 -7.33 33.96 -3.83
N LEU A 311 -8.02 33.34 -2.87
CA LEU A 311 -9.39 32.83 -3.01
C LEU A 311 -10.41 33.49 -2.06
N GLY A 312 -9.97 34.27 -1.08
CA GLY A 312 -10.80 34.82 -0.01
C GLY A 312 -10.88 33.90 1.21
N GLU A 313 -11.78 34.21 2.14
CA GLU A 313 -11.95 33.43 3.37
C GLU A 313 -12.43 31.99 3.09
N PRO A 314 -11.98 31.00 3.87
CA PRO A 314 -12.43 29.62 3.72
C PRO A 314 -13.90 29.48 4.11
N ILE A 315 -14.62 28.61 3.40
CA ILE A 315 -16.01 28.25 3.72
C ILE A 315 -16.11 27.27 4.89
N SER A 316 -15.00 26.62 5.24
CA SER A 316 -14.91 25.66 6.35
C SER A 316 -13.46 25.53 6.81
N ASN A 317 -13.24 25.50 8.12
CA ASN A 317 -11.94 25.21 8.74
C ASN A 317 -12.21 24.40 10.02
N VAL A 318 -12.16 23.07 9.91
CA VAL A 318 -12.56 22.16 10.97
C VAL A 318 -11.34 21.36 11.44
N ARG A 319 -11.20 21.23 12.76
CA ARG A 319 -10.27 20.31 13.39
C ARG A 319 -11.06 19.14 13.96
N GLU A 320 -10.70 17.93 13.56
CA GLU A 320 -11.31 16.69 14.01
C GLU A 320 -10.57 16.15 15.25
N ASP A 321 -11.26 15.32 16.03
CA ASP A 321 -10.70 14.67 17.23
C ASP A 321 -9.46 13.81 16.93
N SER A 322 -9.36 13.30 15.70
CA SER A 322 -8.20 12.55 15.22
C SER A 322 -6.95 13.42 15.02
N GLY A 323 -7.00 14.72 15.35
CA GLY A 323 -5.95 15.70 15.08
C GLY A 323 -5.92 16.21 13.64
N ARG A 324 -6.78 15.69 12.76
CA ARG A 324 -6.82 16.10 11.35
C ARG A 324 -7.47 17.49 11.22
N ARG A 325 -6.81 18.40 10.51
CA ARG A 325 -7.39 19.70 10.13
C ARG A 325 -7.78 19.71 8.66
N LYS A 326 -8.93 20.29 8.36
CA LYS A 326 -9.51 20.39 7.02
C LYS A 326 -9.95 21.84 6.78
N THR A 327 -9.35 22.49 5.79
CA THR A 327 -9.82 23.81 5.33
C THR A 327 -10.29 23.75 3.88
N LYS A 328 -11.48 24.27 3.60
CA LYS A 328 -12.08 24.32 2.26
C LYS A 328 -12.30 25.76 1.82
N TRP A 329 -12.05 26.03 0.55
CA TRP A 329 -12.39 27.28 -0.12
C TRP A 329 -13.31 27.00 -1.31
N LYS A 330 -14.23 27.94 -1.55
CA LYS A 330 -14.99 28.05 -2.79
C LYS A 330 -15.09 29.53 -3.14
N SER A 331 -14.39 29.96 -4.19
CA SER A 331 -14.42 31.35 -4.65
C SER A 331 -15.69 31.65 -5.44
N LYS A 332 -15.96 32.93 -5.68
CA LYS A 332 -17.01 33.38 -6.61
C LYS A 332 -16.78 32.97 -8.07
N THR A 333 -15.55 32.59 -8.42
CA THR A 333 -15.16 32.16 -9.78
C THR A 333 -15.13 30.64 -9.93
N ASN A 334 -15.85 29.90 -9.08
CA ASN A 334 -15.84 28.44 -9.01
C ASN A 334 -14.43 27.84 -8.86
N MET A 335 -13.53 28.56 -8.18
CA MET A 335 -12.26 27.98 -7.76
C MET A 335 -12.45 27.29 -6.43
N HIS A 336 -11.95 26.08 -6.33
CA HIS A 336 -12.01 25.25 -5.15
C HIS A 336 -10.59 24.98 -4.67
N ALA A 337 -10.41 25.01 -3.35
CA ALA A 337 -9.20 24.51 -2.73
C ALA A 337 -9.53 23.68 -1.51
N TYR A 338 -8.76 22.63 -1.28
CA TYR A 338 -8.90 21.78 -0.11
C TYR A 338 -7.53 21.51 0.52
N LEU A 339 -7.32 22.01 1.74
CA LEU A 339 -6.12 21.84 2.53
C LEU A 339 -6.38 20.85 3.68
N PHE A 340 -5.46 19.91 3.85
CA PHE A 340 -5.44 18.93 4.92
C PHE A 340 -4.16 19.04 5.74
N ASN A 341 -4.28 18.87 7.05
CA ASN A 341 -3.16 18.58 7.96
C ASN A 341 -3.44 17.23 8.64
N PHE A 342 -2.52 16.29 8.50
CA PHE A 342 -2.52 15.01 9.18
C PHE A 342 -1.42 15.05 10.26
N SER A 343 -1.71 15.69 11.39
CA SER A 343 -0.72 15.95 12.44
C SER A 343 -0.12 14.68 13.05
N ASN A 344 -0.81 13.54 12.96
CA ASN A 344 -0.32 12.25 13.44
C ASN A 344 0.79 11.64 12.58
N ILE A 345 0.94 12.09 11.33
CA ILE A 345 1.93 11.57 10.38
C ILE A 345 2.76 12.69 9.72
N ASN A 346 2.66 13.93 10.22
CA ASN A 346 3.34 15.11 9.67
C ASN A 346 3.24 15.20 8.15
N GLU A 347 1.99 15.36 7.71
CA GLU A 347 1.67 15.48 6.29
C GLU A 347 0.65 16.59 6.05
N ILE A 348 0.93 17.43 5.05
CA ILE A 348 0.05 18.49 4.56
C ILE A 348 -0.25 18.21 3.10
N ARG A 349 -1.52 18.32 2.71
CA ARG A 349 -1.94 18.18 1.32
C ARG A 349 -2.87 19.32 0.93
N LEU A 350 -2.57 19.99 -0.18
CA LEU A 350 -3.41 21.00 -0.79
C LEU A 350 -3.82 20.53 -2.18
N TYR A 351 -5.09 20.70 -2.52
CA TYR A 351 -5.63 20.50 -3.86
C TYR A 351 -6.26 21.79 -4.34
N ILE A 352 -5.99 22.19 -5.57
CA ILE A 352 -6.57 23.39 -6.21
C ILE A 352 -7.14 22.97 -7.57
N TYR A 353 -8.40 23.36 -7.82
CA TYR A 353 -9.09 23.08 -9.08
C TYR A 353 -10.18 24.12 -9.36
N LYS A 354 -10.72 24.09 -10.57
CA LYS A 354 -11.93 24.80 -10.98
C LYS A 354 -13.01 23.78 -11.32
N GLU A 355 -14.22 23.99 -10.82
CA GLU A 355 -15.40 23.22 -11.23
C GLU A 355 -16.07 23.81 -12.46
#